data_AF-A6ENZ5-F1
#
_entry.id   AF-A6ENZ5-F1
#
_cell.length_a   1.000
_cell.length_b   1.000
_cell.length_c   1.000
_cell.angle_alpha   90.00
_cell.angle_beta   90.00
_cell.angle_gamma   90.00
#
_symmetry.space_group_name_H-M   'P 1'
#
loop_
_entity.id
_entity.type
_entity.pdbx_description
1 polymer ?
#
loop_
_entity_poly.entity_id
_entity_poly.type
_entity_poly.pdbx_seq_one_letter_code
_entity_poly.pdbx_strand_id
1 'polypeptide(L)'
;MNRTKYATKMASLLKDNGKLVGLFFDFPLTDDIEKRPFGGSLREYRTYFQPYFNLNVFERCHNSNADRMDKELFAILQKKKPVVKQANNPLHGIKLKDMLEELILQEGWEKMADACRINCFYSNPTLKSSLTFLRKHQWAREKVERYYLRVRNKK
;
A
#
# COMPACT_ATOMS: atom_id res chain seq x y z
N MET A 1 -24.52 -8.08 -0.19
CA MET A 1 -23.15 -8.53 -0.52
C MET A 1 -22.27 -7.32 -0.82
N ASN A 2 -21.15 -7.12 -0.11
CA ASN A 2 -20.33 -5.90 -0.25
C ASN A 2 -19.22 -6.10 -1.30
N ARG A 3 -19.51 -5.80 -2.57
CA ARG A 3 -18.58 -5.99 -3.71
C ARG A 3 -17.34 -5.09 -3.63
N THR A 4 -17.46 -3.93 -2.98
CA THR A 4 -16.31 -3.08 -2.67
C THR A 4 -15.33 -3.76 -1.71
N LYS A 5 -15.81 -4.51 -0.71
CA LYS A 5 -14.93 -5.32 0.16
C LYS A 5 -14.20 -6.40 -0.63
N TYR A 6 -14.85 -7.01 -1.63
CA TYR A 6 -14.19 -7.98 -2.51
C TYR A 6 -13.02 -7.34 -3.27
N ALA A 7 -13.23 -6.21 -3.94
CA ALA A 7 -12.17 -5.51 -4.66
C ALA A 7 -11.03 -5.05 -3.75
N THR A 8 -11.37 -4.51 -2.58
CA THR A 8 -10.39 -4.11 -1.56
C THR A 8 -9.57 -5.31 -1.08
N LYS A 9 -10.23 -6.46 -0.82
CA LYS A 9 -9.55 -7.68 -0.39
C LYS A 9 -8.62 -8.20 -1.48
N MET A 10 -9.07 -8.28 -2.74
CA MET A 10 -8.22 -8.71 -3.86
C MET A 10 -6.99 -7.83 -4.01
N ALA A 11 -7.15 -6.50 -3.92
CA ALA A 11 -6.02 -5.57 -3.96
C ALA A 11 -5.03 -5.77 -2.80
N SER A 12 -5.52 -6.11 -1.61
CA SER A 12 -4.67 -6.37 -0.44
C SER A 12 -3.84 -7.65 -0.57
N LEU A 13 -4.34 -8.66 -1.29
CA LEU A 13 -3.67 -9.96 -1.46
C LEU A 13 -2.56 -9.91 -2.51
N LEU A 14 -2.65 -9.01 -3.48
CA LEU A 14 -1.68 -8.90 -4.56
C LEU A 14 -0.43 -8.12 -4.11
N LYS A 15 0.75 -8.60 -4.52
CA LYS A 15 2.01 -7.84 -4.43
C LYS A 15 1.97 -6.61 -5.35
N ASP A 16 2.94 -5.71 -5.20
CA ASP A 16 3.09 -4.57 -6.10
C ASP A 16 3.19 -5.03 -7.56
N ASN A 17 2.49 -4.31 -8.46
CA ASN A 17 2.29 -4.67 -9.87
C ASN A 17 1.58 -6.02 -10.13
N GLY A 18 1.05 -6.68 -9.10
CA GLY A 18 0.27 -7.91 -9.25
C GLY A 18 -0.98 -7.69 -10.11
N LYS A 19 -1.41 -8.75 -10.81
CA LYS A 19 -2.59 -8.73 -11.68
C LYS A 19 -3.68 -9.65 -11.13
N LEU A 20 -4.93 -9.18 -11.19
CA LEU A 20 -6.11 -9.99 -11.07
C LEU A 20 -6.63 -10.26 -12.49
N VAL A 21 -6.70 -11.53 -12.88
CA VAL A 21 -7.13 -11.96 -14.20
C VAL A 21 -8.25 -12.97 -14.04
N GLY A 22 -9.33 -12.83 -14.79
CA GLY A 22 -10.45 -13.76 -14.70
C GLY A 22 -11.65 -13.41 -15.56
N LEU A 23 -12.66 -14.26 -15.46
CA LEU A 23 -13.97 -14.09 -16.07
C LEU A 23 -14.97 -13.51 -15.07
N PHE A 24 -15.80 -12.59 -15.53
CA PHE A 24 -16.81 -11.88 -14.74
C PHE A 24 -18.16 -11.98 -15.44
N PHE A 25 -19.25 -12.14 -14.70
CA PHE A 25 -20.57 -12.31 -15.30
C PHE A 25 -21.17 -10.98 -15.78
N ASP A 26 -21.75 -10.95 -16.98
CA ASP A 26 -22.46 -9.82 -17.58
C ASP A 26 -23.95 -10.16 -17.76
N PHE A 27 -24.66 -10.26 -16.65
CA PHE A 27 -26.11 -10.44 -16.65
C PHE A 27 -26.72 -9.82 -15.38
N PRO A 28 -28.01 -9.45 -15.40
CA PRO A 28 -28.65 -8.75 -14.29
C PRO A 28 -28.49 -9.49 -12.96
N LEU A 29 -28.30 -8.72 -11.89
CA LEU A 29 -28.45 -9.23 -10.53
C LEU A 29 -29.88 -9.70 -10.33
N THR A 30 -30.04 -10.92 -9.83
CA THR A 30 -31.33 -11.42 -9.35
C THR A 30 -31.46 -11.12 -7.85
N ASP A 31 -32.64 -10.66 -7.42
CA ASP A 31 -32.94 -10.43 -5.98
C ASP A 31 -33.04 -11.74 -5.18
N ASP A 32 -33.02 -12.87 -5.88
CA ASP A 32 -32.98 -14.22 -5.32
C ASP A 32 -31.56 -14.52 -4.78
N ILE A 33 -31.38 -14.35 -3.47
CA ILE A 33 -30.11 -14.55 -2.75
C ILE A 33 -29.66 -16.02 -2.78
N GLU A 34 -30.59 -16.95 -2.98
CA GLU A 34 -30.32 -18.40 -3.07
C GLU A 34 -29.74 -18.79 -4.43
N LYS A 35 -30.08 -18.06 -5.51
CA LYS A 35 -29.58 -18.35 -6.86
C LYS A 35 -28.19 -17.78 -7.08
N ARG A 36 -27.20 -18.67 -6.94
CA ARG A 36 -25.86 -18.50 -7.51
C ARG A 36 -25.87 -19.02 -8.96
N PRO A 37 -25.12 -18.40 -9.89
CA PRO A 37 -24.18 -17.28 -9.73
C PRO A 37 -24.84 -15.91 -9.64
N PHE A 38 -24.27 -15.03 -8.80
CA PHE A 38 -24.68 -13.63 -8.72
C PHE A 38 -24.23 -12.88 -9.98
N GLY A 39 -25.17 -12.25 -10.69
CA GLY A 39 -24.90 -11.47 -11.89
C GLY A 39 -24.05 -10.22 -11.66
N GLY A 40 -23.75 -9.49 -12.72
CA GLY A 40 -22.96 -8.27 -12.67
C GLY A 40 -23.01 -7.55 -14.01
N SER A 41 -22.41 -6.37 -14.04
CA SER A 41 -22.26 -5.61 -15.28
C SER A 41 -20.92 -4.91 -15.32
N LEU A 42 -20.40 -4.71 -16.53
CA LEU A 42 -19.16 -3.94 -16.74
C LEU A 42 -19.18 -2.60 -16.01
N ARG A 43 -20.32 -1.90 -16.03
CA ARG A 43 -20.51 -0.61 -15.35
C ARG A 43 -20.27 -0.75 -13.85
N GLU A 44 -20.87 -1.76 -13.23
CA GLU A 44 -20.75 -1.99 -11.81
C GLU A 44 -19.32 -2.38 -11.42
N TYR A 45 -18.72 -3.33 -12.13
CA TYR A 45 -17.33 -3.75 -11.87
C TYR A 45 -16.35 -2.58 -11.91
N ARG A 46 -16.50 -1.67 -12.88
CA ARG A 46 -15.68 -0.47 -12.98
C ARG A 46 -15.74 0.37 -11.71
N THR A 47 -16.93 0.57 -11.13
CA THR A 47 -17.10 1.44 -9.95
C THR A 47 -16.23 1.03 -8.76
N TYR A 48 -16.12 -0.27 -8.47
CA TYR A 48 -15.42 -0.74 -7.29
C TYR A 48 -13.99 -1.25 -7.57
N PHE A 49 -13.63 -1.59 -8.80
CA PHE A 49 -12.26 -1.97 -9.14
C PHE A 49 -11.37 -0.78 -9.52
N GLN A 50 -11.89 0.24 -10.20
CA GLN A 50 -11.09 1.40 -10.64
C GLN A 50 -10.32 2.13 -9.52
N PRO A 51 -10.81 2.23 -8.28
CA PRO A 51 -10.03 2.85 -7.20
C PRO A 51 -8.71 2.13 -6.91
N TYR A 52 -8.67 0.82 -7.09
CA TYR A 52 -7.54 -0.04 -6.67
C TYR A 52 -6.74 -0.61 -7.85
N PHE A 53 -7.31 -0.63 -9.06
CA PHE A 53 -6.74 -1.28 -10.22
C PHE A 53 -6.73 -0.38 -11.46
N ASN A 54 -5.75 -0.60 -12.32
CA ASN A 54 -5.77 -0.22 -13.73
C ASN A 54 -6.48 -1.34 -14.49
N LEU A 55 -7.56 -1.00 -15.20
CA LEU A 55 -8.36 -1.96 -15.96
C LEU A 55 -7.79 -2.06 -17.37
N ASN A 56 -6.71 -2.82 -17.55
CA ASN A 56 -6.01 -2.90 -18.83
C ASN A 56 -6.88 -3.60 -19.88
N VAL A 57 -7.61 -4.64 -19.47
CA VAL A 57 -8.64 -5.32 -20.26
C VAL A 57 -9.87 -5.48 -19.39
N PHE A 58 -11.05 -5.15 -19.91
CA PHE A 58 -12.33 -5.47 -19.27
C PHE A 58 -13.45 -5.38 -20.31
N GLU A 59 -13.61 -6.45 -21.09
CA GLU A 59 -14.46 -6.51 -22.28
C GLU A 59 -15.16 -7.88 -22.39
N ARG A 60 -16.07 -8.03 -23.37
CA ARG A 60 -16.77 -9.30 -23.60
C ARG A 60 -15.79 -10.42 -23.92
N CYS A 61 -16.00 -11.59 -23.32
CA CYS A 61 -15.17 -12.74 -23.59
C CYS A 61 -15.51 -13.32 -24.98
N HIS A 62 -14.55 -13.30 -25.90
CA HIS A 62 -14.73 -13.82 -27.27
C HIS A 62 -14.58 -15.34 -27.37
N ASN A 63 -14.03 -15.99 -26.35
CA ASN A 63 -13.75 -17.44 -26.32
C ASN A 63 -14.47 -18.13 -25.15
N SER A 64 -15.73 -17.77 -24.91
CA SER A 64 -16.59 -18.46 -23.95
C SER A 64 -17.20 -19.72 -24.57
N ASN A 65 -17.52 -20.70 -23.73
CA ASN A 65 -18.33 -21.86 -24.12
C ASN A 65 -19.73 -21.38 -24.60
N ALA A 66 -20.35 -22.10 -25.54
CA ALA A 66 -21.65 -21.80 -26.12
C ALA A 66 -22.73 -21.42 -25.09
N ASP A 67 -22.81 -22.13 -23.97
CA ASP A 67 -23.82 -21.85 -22.90
C ASP A 67 -23.62 -20.50 -22.19
N ARG A 68 -22.41 -19.94 -22.28
CA ARG A 68 -21.95 -18.74 -21.58
C ARG A 68 -21.54 -17.62 -22.53
N MET A 69 -21.71 -17.83 -23.83
CA MET A 69 -21.54 -16.81 -24.85
C MET A 69 -22.37 -15.59 -24.48
N ASP A 70 -21.77 -14.40 -24.60
CA ASP A 70 -22.38 -13.10 -24.26
C ASP A 70 -22.74 -12.84 -22.79
N LYS A 71 -22.40 -13.76 -21.88
CA LYS A 71 -22.67 -13.65 -20.43
C LYS A 71 -21.41 -13.45 -19.59
N GLU A 72 -20.25 -13.38 -20.23
CA GLU A 72 -18.96 -13.27 -19.55
C GLU A 72 -18.13 -12.11 -20.11
N LEU A 73 -17.42 -11.43 -19.21
CA LEU A 73 -16.40 -10.45 -19.48
C LEU A 73 -15.06 -11.06 -19.12
N PHE A 74 -14.06 -10.85 -19.96
CA PHE A 74 -12.68 -11.12 -19.62
C PHE A 74 -12.03 -9.85 -19.07
N ALA A 75 -11.34 -9.96 -17.93
CA ALA A 75 -10.65 -8.83 -17.34
C ALA A 75 -9.20 -9.14 -16.96
N ILE A 76 -8.33 -8.16 -17.21
CA ILE A 76 -6.95 -8.09 -16.72
C ILE A 76 -6.82 -6.77 -15.94
N LEU A 77 -6.76 -6.89 -14.62
CA LEU A 77 -6.74 -5.77 -13.69
C LEU A 77 -5.38 -5.70 -12.99
N GLN A 78 -4.60 -4.65 -13.25
CA GLN A 78 -3.29 -4.48 -12.62
C GLN A 78 -3.42 -3.61 -11.36
N LYS A 79 -2.92 -4.09 -10.22
CA LYS A 79 -2.95 -3.34 -8.95
C LYS A 79 -2.25 -1.99 -9.11
N LYS A 80 -2.94 -0.91 -8.74
CA LYS A 80 -2.35 0.42 -8.65
C LYS A 80 -1.36 0.45 -7.49
N LYS A 81 -0.26 1.17 -7.66
CA LYS A 81 0.58 1.53 -6.52
C LYS A 81 -0.27 2.33 -5.54
N PRO A 82 -0.15 2.08 -4.23
CA PRO A 82 -0.84 2.92 -3.25
C PRO A 82 -0.38 4.36 -3.47
N VAL A 83 -1.31 5.23 -3.85
CA VAL A 83 -1.05 6.67 -3.90
C VAL A 83 -0.97 7.10 -2.45
N VAL A 84 0.25 7.21 -1.92
CA VAL A 84 0.47 7.78 -0.60
C VAL A 84 0.04 9.24 -0.70
N LYS A 85 -1.16 9.57 -0.23
CA LYS A 85 -1.59 10.96 -0.06
C LYS A 85 -0.73 11.56 1.06
N GLN A 86 0.47 12.01 0.71
CA GLN A 86 1.35 12.72 1.64
C GLN A 86 0.91 14.18 1.72
N ALA A 87 -0.28 14.43 2.27
CA ALA A 87 -0.64 15.78 2.68
C ALA A 87 0.16 16.10 3.95
N ASN A 88 1.09 17.05 3.86
CA ASN A 88 1.81 17.66 4.99
C ASN A 88 2.75 16.72 5.77
N ASN A 89 3.59 15.90 5.13
CA ASN A 89 4.67 15.23 5.86
C ASN A 89 5.89 16.19 6.02
N PRO A 90 6.18 16.72 7.22
CA PRO A 90 7.33 17.60 7.47
C PRO A 90 8.70 16.95 7.20
N LEU A 91 8.75 15.63 6.99
CA LEU A 91 9.96 14.86 6.66
C LEU A 91 10.12 14.58 5.16
N HIS A 92 9.20 15.07 4.31
CA HIS A 92 9.28 14.81 2.88
C HIS A 92 10.58 15.39 2.29
N GLY A 93 11.37 14.53 1.63
CA GLY A 93 12.64 14.90 1.02
C GLY A 93 13.87 14.83 1.92
N ILE A 94 13.73 14.57 3.23
CA ILE A 94 14.86 14.46 4.14
C ILE A 94 15.39 13.03 4.13
N LYS A 95 16.68 12.83 3.83
CA LYS A 95 17.29 11.50 3.86
C LYS A 95 17.55 11.08 5.31
N LEU A 96 17.41 9.78 5.58
CA LEU A 96 17.72 9.21 6.91
C LEU A 96 19.14 9.55 7.38
N LYS A 97 20.10 9.63 6.45
CA LYS A 97 21.48 10.01 6.75
C LYS A 97 21.53 11.45 7.30
N ASP A 98 20.98 12.39 6.55
CA ASP A 98 21.00 13.81 6.89
C ASP A 98 20.29 14.08 8.22
N MET A 99 19.15 13.40 8.44
CA MET A 99 18.42 13.44 9.72
C MET A 99 19.27 12.97 10.90
N LEU A 100 19.98 11.86 10.73
CA LEU A 100 20.81 11.30 11.77
C LEU A 100 22.03 12.18 12.05
N GLU A 101 22.69 12.69 11.01
CA GLU A 101 23.82 13.62 11.14
C GLU A 101 23.40 14.91 11.87
N GLU A 102 22.24 15.48 11.53
CA GLU A 102 21.72 16.67 12.19
C GLU A 102 21.44 16.44 13.68
N LEU A 103 20.80 15.31 14.03
CA LEU A 103 20.52 14.95 15.42
C LEU A 103 21.79 14.76 16.25
N ILE A 104 22.79 14.08 15.68
CA ILE A 104 24.08 13.87 16.35
C ILE A 104 24.79 15.22 16.56
N LEU A 105 24.71 16.12 15.58
CA LEU A 105 25.35 17.44 15.67
C LEU A 105 24.68 18.34 16.72
N GLN A 106 23.35 18.27 16.85
CA GLN A 106 22.59 19.14 17.78
C GLN A 106 22.53 18.61 19.21
N GLU A 107 22.29 17.31 19.39
CA GLU A 107 21.99 16.73 20.71
C GLU A 107 23.06 15.74 21.18
N GLY A 108 23.86 15.18 20.26
CA GLY A 108 24.83 14.13 20.56
C GLY A 108 24.21 12.74 20.74
N TRP A 109 25.06 11.73 20.85
CA TRP A 109 24.64 10.32 20.91
C TRP A 109 23.91 9.95 22.20
N GLU A 110 24.34 10.50 23.34
CA GLU A 110 23.79 10.18 24.65
C GLU A 110 22.30 10.53 24.76
N LYS A 111 21.95 11.77 24.42
CA LYS A 111 20.55 12.22 24.40
C LYS A 111 19.70 11.46 23.39
N MET A 112 20.27 11.11 22.23
CA MET A 112 19.59 10.28 21.25
C MET A 112 19.31 8.87 21.78
N ALA A 113 20.29 8.28 22.48
CA ALA A 113 20.16 6.96 23.08
C ALA A 113 19.05 6.94 24.13
N ASP A 114 18.99 7.96 24.99
CA ASP A 114 17.96 8.10 26.01
C ASP A 114 16.57 8.35 25.43
N ALA A 115 16.48 9.25 24.44
CA ALA A 115 15.21 9.62 23.84
C ALA A 115 14.61 8.50 22.97
N CYS A 116 15.45 7.78 22.22
CA CYS A 116 15.00 6.71 21.34
C CYS A 116 14.94 5.34 22.05
N ARG A 117 15.70 5.17 23.14
CA ARG A 117 15.94 3.89 23.83
C ARG A 117 16.33 2.79 22.84
N ILE A 118 17.40 3.04 22.09
CA ILE A 118 17.93 2.11 21.09
C ILE A 118 19.38 1.79 21.43
N ASN A 119 19.66 0.51 21.67
CA ASN A 119 21.00 0.05 22.09
C ASN A 119 22.12 0.38 21.10
N CYS A 120 21.80 0.52 19.80
CA CYS A 120 22.80 0.91 18.79
C CYS A 120 23.37 2.32 18.98
N PHE A 121 22.77 3.14 19.86
CA PHE A 121 23.29 4.46 20.23
C PHE A 121 24.08 4.46 21.55
N TYR A 122 23.96 3.42 22.38
CA TYR A 122 24.70 3.29 23.65
C TYR A 122 26.07 2.64 23.48
N SER A 123 26.19 1.63 22.61
CA SER A 123 27.42 0.84 22.46
C SER A 123 28.20 1.27 21.22
N ASN A 124 29.30 2.02 21.42
CA ASN A 124 30.20 2.50 20.37
C ASN A 124 29.47 3.01 19.10
N PRO A 125 28.64 4.05 19.24
CA PRO A 125 27.81 4.50 18.15
C PRO A 125 28.66 5.05 17.00
N THR A 126 28.40 4.56 15.78
CA THR A 126 28.98 5.13 14.56
C THR A 126 27.88 5.40 13.56
N LEU A 127 28.03 6.45 12.77
CA LEU A 127 27.03 6.79 11.75
C LEU A 127 26.74 5.61 10.81
N LYS A 128 27.79 4.89 10.37
CA LYS A 128 27.66 3.75 9.44
C LYS A 128 26.91 2.57 10.07
N SER A 129 27.24 2.19 11.31
CA SER A 129 26.57 1.07 11.99
C SER A 129 25.12 1.41 12.32
N SER A 130 24.86 2.63 12.81
CA SER A 130 23.52 3.13 13.08
C SER A 130 22.64 3.18 11.83
N LEU A 131 23.14 3.71 10.71
CA LEU A 131 22.38 3.72 9.45
C LEU A 131 22.06 2.31 8.94
N THR A 132 23.02 1.40 9.06
CA THR A 132 22.80 -0.01 8.69
C THR A 132 21.72 -0.64 9.56
N PHE A 133 21.73 -0.38 10.87
CA PHE A 133 20.71 -0.84 11.81
C PHE A 133 19.32 -0.25 11.50
N LEU A 134 19.22 1.07 11.33
CA LEU A 134 17.96 1.78 11.08
C LEU A 134 17.32 1.39 9.74
N ARG A 135 18.11 1.02 8.73
CA ARG A 135 17.60 0.49 7.45
C ARG A 135 17.00 -0.90 7.58
N LYS A 136 17.52 -1.73 8.49
CA LYS A 136 17.04 -3.10 8.73
C LYS A 136 15.81 -3.13 9.66
N HIS A 137 15.71 -2.18 10.59
CA HIS A 137 14.68 -2.18 11.63
C HIS A 137 13.78 -0.95 11.52
N GLN A 138 12.65 -1.10 10.84
CA GLN A 138 11.70 -0.02 10.58
C GLN A 138 11.19 0.66 11.87
N TRP A 139 10.91 -0.10 12.93
CA TRP A 139 10.50 0.44 14.24
C TRP A 139 11.53 1.40 14.86
N ALA A 140 12.82 1.15 14.60
CA ALA A 140 13.92 1.96 15.12
C ALA A 140 14.04 3.27 14.34
N ARG A 141 13.92 3.19 13.00
CA ARG A 141 13.81 4.37 12.12
C ARG A 141 12.65 5.27 12.54
N GLU A 142 11.45 4.72 12.75
CA GLU A 142 10.26 5.50 13.15
C GLU A 142 10.43 6.21 14.49
N LYS A 143 11.22 5.65 15.42
CA LYS A 143 11.57 6.33 16.67
C LYS A 143 12.47 7.53 16.43
N VAL A 144 13.50 7.37 15.58
CA VAL A 144 14.42 8.46 15.21
C VAL A 144 13.68 9.57 14.47
N GLU A 145 12.80 9.23 13.52
CA GLU A 145 11.96 10.19 12.79
C GLU A 145 11.06 11.00 13.74
N ARG A 146 10.42 10.34 14.71
CA ARG A 146 9.62 11.03 15.74
C ARG A 146 10.46 11.93 16.63
N TYR A 147 11.67 11.50 17.00
CA TYR A 147 12.57 12.32 17.80
C TYR A 147 13.05 13.55 17.02
N TYR A 148 13.42 13.38 15.75
CA TYR A 148 13.80 14.47 14.86
C TYR A 148 12.72 15.54 14.73
N LEU A 149 11.45 15.15 14.54
CA LEU A 149 10.34 16.10 14.52
C LEU A 149 10.19 16.86 15.83
N ARG A 150 10.38 16.18 16.98
CA ARG A 150 10.32 16.82 18.29
C ARG A 150 11.43 17.87 18.46
N VAL A 151 12.65 17.57 18.02
CA VAL A 151 13.78 18.51 18.10
C VAL A 151 13.55 19.69 17.16
N ARG A 152 13.14 19.42 15.92
CA ARG A 152 12.89 20.46 14.91
C ARG A 152 11.75 21.40 15.26
N ASN A 153 10.68 20.91 15.89
CA ASN A 153 9.54 21.73 16.32
C ASN A 153 9.81 22.54 17.61
N LYS A 154 10.93 22.29 18.31
CA LYS A 154 11.34 23.06 19.48
C LYS A 154 12.20 24.28 19.14
N LYS A 155 12.71 24.36 17.91
CA LYS A 155 13.38 25.54 17.35
C LYS A 155 12.33 26.53 16.85
#